data_AF-A0A932FRK3-F1
#
_entry.id   AF-A0A932FRK3-F1
#
_cell.length_a   1.000
_cell.length_b   1.000
_cell.length_c   1.000
_cell.angle_alpha   90.00
_cell.angle_beta   90.00
_cell.angle_gamma   90.00
#
_symmetry.space_group_name_H-M   'P 1'
#
loop_
_entity.id
_entity.type
_entity.pdbx_description
1 polymer ?
#
loop_
_entity_poly.entity_id
_entity_poly.type
_entity_poly.pdbx_seq_one_letter_code
_entity_poly.pdbx_strand_id
1 'polypeptide(L)'
;SAVLHWLYFTPLRRHGAFWNSFVVWSSLIGTVMCGMGIAIGIWRYSLSGRFRLKRVPSHSPYAGWMKWHHYTGLVVGFFACMWAFSGALSLAPFQFLRGSPATLAYREAATGGPIDLRPLTVERVREVAAAVGQSFAPKELDFFQFQGEPYFIAYVPPSASESAPWRNSDIAAATNLNIDREHVLVSALRPEAGTFTTFEKEPMWDVAKAAMPGVPMQDAVWLNEYDAYYYSQKGLRPLPVLRIRYADPRRTWLYLDPQHGVIASRLERASRWNRWLYHGFHSLDFPFMYYKRPLWDIVVILLSLGGIAMSVTSAWPSWRRLVRHASAFARWLLPLNWRLRKLLPAPVAGTSAASRDQLSADA
;
A
#
# COMPACT_ATOMS: atom_id res chain seq x y z
N SER A 1 -0.91 -2.22 -12.36
CA SER A 1 -2.26 -2.38 -11.76
C SER A 1 -2.69 -1.06 -11.14
N ALA A 2 -3.79 -0.46 -11.62
CA ALA A 2 -4.38 0.73 -11.00
C ALA A 2 -5.25 0.28 -9.82
N VAL A 3 -4.76 0.47 -8.60
CA VAL A 3 -5.55 0.15 -7.41
C VAL A 3 -6.60 1.25 -7.22
N LEU A 4 -7.88 0.90 -7.27
CA LEU A 4 -9.01 1.84 -7.34
C LEU A 4 -8.97 2.96 -6.28
N HIS A 5 -8.40 2.68 -5.10
CA HIS A 5 -8.34 3.64 -3.99
C HIS A 5 -7.28 4.75 -4.14
N TRP A 6 -6.43 4.73 -5.18
CA TRP A 6 -5.45 5.78 -5.45
C TRP A 6 -6.02 6.96 -6.27
N LEU A 7 -7.32 6.94 -6.59
CA LEU A 7 -8.05 8.04 -7.23
C LEU A 7 -7.31 8.64 -8.43
N TYR A 8 -6.87 7.79 -9.35
CA TYR A 8 -6.09 8.16 -10.54
C TYR A 8 -6.94 8.83 -11.64
N PHE A 9 -7.73 9.82 -11.28
CA PHE A 9 -8.41 10.64 -12.28
C PHE A 9 -7.38 11.54 -12.97
N THR A 10 -7.26 11.42 -14.30
CA THR A 10 -6.25 12.16 -15.09
C THR A 10 -6.20 13.66 -14.80
N PRO A 11 -7.34 14.39 -14.68
CA PRO A 11 -7.33 15.82 -14.34
C PRO A 11 -6.70 16.12 -12.98
N LEU A 12 -6.91 15.23 -12.00
CA LEU A 12 -6.37 15.36 -10.66
C LEU A 12 -4.87 14.99 -10.63
N ARG A 13 -4.50 13.89 -11.31
CA ARG A 13 -3.14 13.32 -11.24
C ARG A 13 -2.08 14.17 -11.95
N ARG A 14 -2.49 14.99 -12.94
CA ARG A 14 -1.61 16.00 -13.57
C ARG A 14 -1.05 16.99 -12.54
N HIS A 15 -1.78 17.26 -11.46
CA HIS A 15 -1.34 18.14 -10.37
C HIS A 15 -0.91 17.32 -9.15
N GLY A 16 0.30 16.76 -9.18
CA GLY A 16 0.78 15.81 -8.17
C GLY A 16 0.68 16.29 -6.72
N ALA A 17 1.02 17.54 -6.44
CA ALA A 17 0.93 18.12 -5.09
C ALA A 17 -0.53 18.26 -4.60
N PHE A 18 -1.43 18.68 -5.49
CA PHE A 18 -2.85 18.79 -5.18
C PHE A 18 -3.48 17.41 -4.98
N TRP A 19 -3.18 16.45 -5.86
CA TRP A 19 -3.62 15.06 -5.70
C TRP A 19 -3.16 14.46 -4.36
N ASN A 20 -1.89 14.63 -3.99
CA ASN A 20 -1.36 14.15 -2.71
C ASN A 20 -2.11 14.77 -1.52
N SER A 21 -2.28 16.09 -1.53
CA SER A 21 -3.02 16.81 -0.48
C SER A 21 -4.48 16.34 -0.38
N PHE A 22 -5.16 16.18 -1.51
CA PHE A 22 -6.54 15.72 -1.57
C PHE A 22 -6.70 14.31 -0.99
N VAL A 23 -5.83 13.37 -1.38
CA VAL A 23 -5.85 11.98 -0.87
C VAL A 23 -5.57 11.95 0.64
N VAL A 24 -4.57 12.72 1.11
CA VAL A 24 -4.26 12.82 2.55
C VAL A 24 -5.46 13.34 3.33
N TRP A 25 -6.02 14.50 2.95
CA TRP A 25 -7.09 15.13 3.70
C TRP A 25 -8.39 14.32 3.68
N SER A 26 -8.78 13.78 2.52
CA SER A 26 -9.96 12.90 2.44
C SER A 26 -9.82 11.65 3.30
N SER A 27 -8.62 11.04 3.33
CA SER A 27 -8.33 9.87 4.17
C SER A 27 -8.33 10.22 5.67
N LEU A 28 -7.78 11.37 6.06
CA LEU A 28 -7.80 11.84 7.45
C LEU A 28 -9.22 12.15 7.93
N ILE A 29 -10.04 12.82 7.10
CA ILE A 29 -11.45 13.06 7.40
C ILE A 29 -12.20 11.73 7.56
N GLY A 30 -12.01 10.80 6.62
CA GLY A 30 -12.60 9.46 6.70
C GLY A 30 -12.19 8.70 7.96
N THR A 31 -10.92 8.81 8.36
CA THR A 31 -10.41 8.24 9.61
C THR A 31 -11.10 8.83 10.84
N VAL A 32 -11.24 10.16 10.92
CA VAL A 32 -11.92 10.83 12.03
C VAL A 32 -13.40 10.42 12.10
N MET A 33 -14.09 10.36 10.96
CA MET A 33 -15.47 9.91 10.89
C MET A 33 -15.63 8.46 11.36
N CYS A 34 -14.73 7.57 10.92
CA CYS A 34 -14.72 6.18 11.35
C CYS A 34 -14.45 6.05 12.85
N GLY A 35 -13.44 6.78 13.37
CA GLY A 35 -13.11 6.84 14.79
C GLY A 35 -14.27 7.32 15.65
N MET A 36 -15.01 8.34 15.20
CA MET A 36 -16.22 8.82 15.87
C MET A 36 -17.31 7.73 15.89
N GLY A 37 -17.52 7.01 14.79
CA GLY A 37 -18.47 5.89 14.72
C GLY A 37 -18.13 4.78 15.72
N ILE A 38 -16.84 4.44 15.86
CA ILE A 38 -16.36 3.48 16.85
C ILE A 38 -16.59 3.99 18.27
N ALA A 39 -16.21 5.25 18.56
CA ALA A 39 -16.39 5.85 19.88
C ALA A 39 -17.87 5.86 20.31
N ILE A 40 -18.77 6.23 19.41
CA ILE A 40 -20.22 6.17 19.65
C ILE A 40 -20.68 4.72 19.85
N GLY A 41 -20.16 3.77 19.06
CA GLY A 41 -20.45 2.35 19.23
C GLY A 41 -20.06 1.86 20.63
N ILE A 42 -18.82 2.13 21.06
CA ILE A 42 -18.32 1.75 22.38
C ILE A 42 -19.16 2.41 23.48
N TRP A 43 -19.45 3.71 23.36
CA TRP A 43 -20.31 4.41 24.32
C TRP A 43 -21.71 3.80 24.41
N ARG A 44 -22.23 3.26 23.30
CA ARG A 44 -23.51 2.56 23.25
C ARG A 44 -23.40 1.07 23.58
N TYR A 45 -22.22 0.54 23.90
CA TYR A 45 -22.07 -0.83 24.37
C TYR A 45 -22.30 -0.88 25.88
N SER A 46 -23.23 -1.74 26.33
CA SER A 46 -23.54 -1.91 27.75
C SER A 46 -22.87 -3.16 28.30
N LEU A 47 -22.02 -3.04 29.32
CA LEU A 47 -21.39 -4.19 29.99
C LEU A 47 -22.39 -5.03 30.80
N SER A 48 -23.46 -4.42 31.33
CA SER A 48 -24.45 -5.12 32.16
C SER A 48 -25.51 -5.89 31.34
N GLY A 49 -25.47 -5.77 30.01
CA GLY A 49 -26.44 -6.41 29.12
C GLY A 49 -27.87 -5.89 29.28
N ARG A 50 -28.09 -4.79 30.02
CA ARG A 50 -29.42 -4.23 30.26
C ARG A 50 -29.58 -2.92 29.48
N PHE A 51 -30.52 -2.89 28.56
CA PHE A 51 -31.01 -1.65 27.95
C PHE A 51 -32.44 -1.40 28.37
N ARG A 52 -32.72 -0.17 28.84
CA ARG A 52 -34.01 0.25 29.39
C ARG A 52 -35.22 -0.06 28.50
N LEU A 53 -35.02 -0.10 27.18
CA LEU A 53 -36.08 -0.32 26.18
C LEU A 53 -36.15 -1.76 25.63
N LYS A 54 -35.28 -2.67 26.08
CA LYS A 54 -35.27 -4.07 25.63
C LYS A 54 -35.76 -5.01 26.73
N ARG A 55 -36.68 -5.90 26.35
CA ARG A 55 -37.22 -6.96 27.21
C ARG A 55 -36.26 -8.15 27.38
N VAL A 56 -35.24 -8.25 26.54
CA VAL A 56 -34.24 -9.34 26.55
C VAL A 56 -32.85 -8.76 26.83
N PRO A 57 -32.00 -9.43 27.64
CA PRO A 57 -30.61 -9.03 27.84
C PRO A 57 -29.86 -8.87 26.51
N SER A 58 -29.19 -7.74 26.34
CA SER A 58 -28.43 -7.39 25.14
C SER A 58 -27.38 -6.33 25.47
N HIS A 59 -26.14 -6.53 25.00
CA HIS A 59 -25.06 -5.55 25.15
C HIS A 59 -25.08 -4.43 24.10
N SER A 60 -25.93 -4.57 23.06
CA SER A 60 -26.21 -3.54 22.07
C SER A 60 -27.66 -3.03 22.18
N PRO A 61 -27.92 -1.71 22.05
CA PRO A 61 -29.27 -1.16 22.07
C PRO A 61 -30.08 -1.51 20.82
N TYR A 62 -29.40 -1.91 19.73
CA TYR A 62 -30.00 -2.18 18.44
C TYR A 62 -30.49 -3.62 18.29
N ALA A 63 -31.49 -3.86 17.45
CA ALA A 63 -32.05 -5.19 17.15
C ALA A 63 -31.90 -5.52 15.65
N GLY A 64 -32.11 -6.80 15.31
CA GLY A 64 -31.99 -7.28 13.93
C GLY A 64 -30.62 -7.00 13.32
N TRP A 65 -30.59 -6.60 12.04
CA TRP A 65 -29.37 -6.32 11.30
C TRP A 65 -28.53 -5.17 11.91
N MET A 66 -29.17 -4.20 12.57
CA MET A 66 -28.46 -3.10 13.24
C MET A 66 -27.69 -3.56 14.48
N LYS A 67 -28.11 -4.66 15.13
CA LYS A 67 -27.34 -5.30 16.21
C LYS A 67 -26.01 -5.83 15.66
N TRP A 68 -26.08 -6.52 14.52
CA TRP A 68 -24.92 -7.08 13.86
C TRP A 68 -24.00 -5.98 13.33
N HIS A 69 -24.55 -4.98 12.64
CA HIS A 69 -23.81 -3.80 12.21
C HIS A 69 -23.06 -3.12 13.37
N HIS A 70 -23.65 -3.04 14.55
CA HIS A 70 -22.97 -2.46 15.72
C HIS A 70 -21.75 -3.30 16.12
N TYR A 71 -21.88 -4.61 16.31
CA TYR A 71 -20.76 -5.46 16.72
C TYR A 71 -19.69 -5.61 15.62
N THR A 72 -20.11 -5.88 14.39
CA THR A 72 -19.19 -5.99 13.25
C THR A 72 -18.53 -4.64 12.97
N GLY A 73 -19.24 -3.54 13.19
CA GLY A 73 -18.70 -2.19 13.05
C GLY A 73 -17.65 -1.83 14.10
N LEU A 74 -17.75 -2.36 15.32
CA LEU A 74 -16.69 -2.20 16.31
C LEU A 74 -15.41 -2.94 15.90
N VAL A 75 -15.54 -4.17 15.41
CA VAL A 75 -14.39 -5.00 15.02
C VAL A 75 -13.81 -4.54 13.68
N VAL A 76 -14.61 -4.59 12.61
CA VAL A 76 -14.18 -4.22 11.25
C VAL A 76 -13.88 -2.74 11.18
N GLY A 77 -14.65 -1.89 11.86
CA GLY A 77 -14.38 -0.44 11.89
C GLY A 77 -13.05 -0.11 12.55
N PHE A 78 -12.65 -0.81 13.61
CA PHE A 78 -11.31 -0.67 14.19
C PHE A 78 -10.22 -0.92 13.15
N PHE A 79 -10.27 -2.06 12.46
CA PHE A 79 -9.29 -2.39 11.41
C PHE A 79 -9.36 -1.41 10.22
N ALA A 80 -10.55 -1.01 9.80
CA ALA A 80 -10.74 -0.05 8.71
C ALA A 80 -10.21 1.36 9.07
N CYS A 81 -10.44 1.82 10.31
CA CYS A 81 -9.93 3.09 10.82
C CYS A 81 -8.39 3.06 10.86
N MET A 82 -7.82 2.00 11.40
CA MET A 82 -6.38 1.76 11.44
C MET A 82 -5.76 1.70 10.03
N TRP A 83 -6.43 1.01 9.09
CA TRP A 83 -6.02 0.90 7.69
C TRP A 83 -6.08 2.26 6.97
N ALA A 84 -7.14 3.04 7.15
CA ALA A 84 -7.29 4.37 6.55
C ALA A 84 -6.27 5.36 7.13
N PHE A 85 -6.07 5.34 8.44
CA PHE A 85 -5.10 6.20 9.13
C PHE A 85 -3.67 5.92 8.68
N SER A 86 -3.28 4.63 8.65
CA SER A 86 -1.95 4.22 8.19
C SER A 86 -1.69 4.58 6.74
N GLY A 87 -2.69 4.45 5.87
CA GLY A 87 -2.60 4.88 4.47
C GLY A 87 -2.39 6.38 4.34
N ALA A 88 -3.07 7.19 5.16
CA ALA A 88 -2.87 8.65 5.17
C ALA A 88 -1.43 9.03 5.62
N LEU A 89 -0.89 8.33 6.63
CA LEU A 89 0.46 8.60 7.15
C LEU A 89 1.58 8.17 6.21
N SER A 90 1.37 7.15 5.36
CA SER A 90 2.42 6.64 4.46
C SER A 90 2.78 7.62 3.34
N LEU A 91 1.89 8.55 3.02
CA LEU A 91 2.17 9.69 2.14
C LEU A 91 3.08 10.74 2.80
N ALA A 92 3.55 10.48 4.03
CA ALA A 92 4.39 11.33 4.85
C ALA A 92 3.89 12.79 4.90
N PRO A 93 2.62 13.00 5.31
CA PRO A 93 2.02 14.34 5.35
C PRO A 93 2.76 15.28 6.32
N PHE A 94 3.46 14.71 7.30
CA PHE A 94 4.25 15.43 8.27
C PHE A 94 5.75 15.21 8.05
N GLN A 95 6.55 16.26 8.25
CA GLN A 95 8.00 16.25 8.00
C GLN A 95 8.75 15.18 8.81
N PHE A 96 8.32 14.91 10.05
CA PHE A 96 8.98 13.91 10.92
C PHE A 96 8.83 12.46 10.42
N LEU A 97 7.90 12.19 9.50
CA LEU A 97 7.74 10.88 8.85
C LEU A 97 8.61 10.73 7.61
N ARG A 98 9.20 11.83 7.11
CA ARG A 98 10.04 11.81 5.90
C ARG A 98 11.45 11.35 6.27
N GLY A 99 11.90 10.29 5.61
CA GLY A 99 13.31 9.90 5.62
C GLY A 99 14.19 10.95 4.95
N SER A 100 15.47 11.00 5.30
CA SER A 100 16.42 11.81 4.56
C SER A 100 16.62 11.24 3.16
N PRO A 101 16.86 12.08 2.13
CA PRO A 101 17.22 11.58 0.81
C PRO A 101 18.42 10.64 0.90
N ALA A 102 18.48 9.68 -0.03
CA ALA A 102 19.66 8.83 -0.17
C ALA A 102 20.86 9.72 -0.49
N THR A 103 21.86 9.73 0.38
CA THR A 103 23.06 10.56 0.21
C THR A 103 24.01 9.89 -0.77
N LEU A 104 24.61 10.67 -1.68
CA LEU A 104 25.69 10.21 -2.57
C LEU A 104 26.82 9.52 -1.79
N ALA A 105 27.13 10.02 -0.60
CA ALA A 105 28.12 9.46 0.32
C ALA A 105 27.96 7.94 0.57
N TYR A 106 26.73 7.41 0.64
CA TYR A 106 26.52 5.97 0.82
C TYR A 106 26.92 5.17 -0.42
N ARG A 107 26.62 5.70 -1.61
CA ARG A 107 27.01 5.08 -2.87
C ARG A 107 28.52 5.15 -3.03
N GLU A 108 29.11 6.31 -2.78
CA GLU A 108 30.55 6.52 -2.83
C GLU A 108 31.31 5.63 -1.85
N ALA A 109 30.76 5.38 -0.66
CA ALA A 109 31.35 4.46 0.31
C ALA A 109 31.41 3.02 -0.19
N ALA A 110 30.42 2.57 -0.98
CA ALA A 110 30.44 1.25 -1.59
C ALA A 110 31.33 1.21 -2.85
N THR A 111 31.24 2.24 -3.71
CA THR A 111 32.02 2.28 -4.95
C THR A 111 33.49 2.63 -4.74
N GLY A 112 33.86 3.22 -3.61
CA GLY A 112 35.21 3.73 -3.34
C GLY A 112 35.58 4.97 -4.16
N GLY A 113 34.59 5.71 -4.66
CA GLY A 113 34.79 6.93 -5.46
C GLY A 113 34.08 6.92 -6.82
N PRO A 114 34.46 7.83 -7.73
CA PRO A 114 33.94 7.88 -9.10
C PRO A 114 34.19 6.55 -9.84
N ILE A 115 33.26 6.18 -10.71
CA ILE A 115 33.38 4.96 -11.51
C ILE A 115 34.50 5.14 -12.54
N ASP A 116 35.48 4.23 -12.51
CA ASP A 116 36.55 4.16 -13.50
C ASP A 116 36.11 3.32 -14.71
N LEU A 117 35.85 4.01 -15.83
CA LEU A 117 35.43 3.37 -17.08
C LEU A 117 36.60 2.96 -17.99
N ARG A 118 37.85 3.30 -17.64
CA ARG A 118 39.02 2.97 -18.48
C ARG A 118 39.13 1.46 -18.79
N PRO A 119 38.79 0.54 -17.86
CA PRO A 119 38.83 -0.89 -18.14
C PRO A 119 37.71 -1.39 -19.06
N LEU A 120 36.72 -0.55 -19.39
CA LEU A 120 35.60 -0.92 -20.27
C LEU A 120 36.00 -0.85 -21.74
N THR A 121 36.93 -1.72 -22.16
CA THR A 121 37.34 -1.90 -23.56
C THR A 121 36.71 -3.14 -24.16
N VAL A 122 36.64 -3.22 -25.49
CA VAL A 122 36.08 -4.38 -26.21
C VAL A 122 36.90 -5.64 -25.92
N GLU A 123 38.22 -5.50 -25.87
CA GLU A 123 39.16 -6.57 -25.56
C GLU A 123 38.91 -7.10 -24.15
N ARG A 124 38.78 -6.19 -23.17
CA ARG A 124 38.55 -6.59 -21.78
C ARG A 124 37.20 -7.26 -21.60
N VAL A 125 36.14 -6.72 -22.21
CA VAL A 125 34.81 -7.33 -22.17
C VAL A 125 34.85 -8.74 -22.79
N ARG A 126 35.64 -8.96 -23.85
CA ARG A 126 35.82 -10.29 -24.45
C ARG A 126 36.53 -11.26 -23.50
N GLU A 127 37.57 -10.81 -22.81
CA GLU A 127 38.28 -11.62 -21.80
C GLU A 127 37.36 -11.99 -20.64
N VAL A 128 36.60 -11.02 -20.12
CA VAL A 128 35.60 -11.23 -19.06
C VAL A 128 34.51 -12.20 -19.53
N ALA A 129 33.98 -12.02 -20.74
CA ALA A 129 32.97 -12.91 -21.31
C ALA A 129 33.52 -14.34 -21.48
N ALA A 130 34.80 -14.50 -21.81
CA ALA A 130 35.46 -15.80 -21.89
C ALA A 130 35.64 -16.43 -20.49
N ALA A 131 35.99 -15.65 -19.48
CA ALA A 131 36.09 -16.11 -18.09
C ALA A 131 34.73 -16.57 -17.54
N VAL A 132 33.68 -15.75 -17.72
CA VAL A 132 32.29 -16.12 -17.38
C VAL A 132 31.83 -17.33 -18.19
N GLY A 133 32.23 -17.41 -19.46
CA GLY A 133 31.96 -18.51 -20.38
C GLY A 133 32.40 -19.90 -19.89
N GLN A 134 33.35 -19.95 -18.94
CA GLN A 134 33.74 -21.20 -18.27
C GLN A 134 32.67 -21.72 -17.30
N SER A 135 31.82 -20.83 -16.78
CA SER A 135 30.70 -21.17 -15.90
C SER A 135 29.40 -21.36 -16.69
N PHE A 136 29.03 -20.39 -17.53
CA PHE A 136 27.86 -20.45 -18.40
C PHE A 136 28.00 -19.47 -19.56
N ALA A 137 27.25 -19.65 -20.65
CA ALA A 137 27.27 -18.70 -21.78
C ALA A 137 26.55 -17.38 -21.40
N PRO A 138 27.28 -16.26 -21.17
CA PRO A 138 26.66 -15.03 -20.71
C PRO A 138 25.80 -14.40 -21.82
N LYS A 139 24.71 -13.75 -21.41
CA LYS A 139 23.84 -12.94 -22.30
C LYS A 139 23.88 -11.45 -21.99
N GLU A 140 24.22 -11.11 -20.75
CA GLU A 140 24.32 -9.75 -20.23
C GLU A 140 25.52 -9.70 -19.28
N LEU A 141 26.22 -8.57 -19.30
CA LEU A 141 27.32 -8.25 -18.40
C LEU A 141 27.08 -6.85 -17.85
N ASP A 142 26.84 -6.75 -16.56
CA ASP A 142 26.66 -5.48 -15.87
C ASP A 142 27.99 -5.02 -15.29
N PHE A 143 28.38 -3.80 -15.61
CA PHE A 143 29.60 -3.19 -15.09
C PHE A 143 29.32 -2.39 -13.82
N PHE A 144 30.12 -2.59 -12.78
CA PHE A 144 30.01 -1.83 -11.53
C PHE A 144 31.39 -1.68 -10.86
N GLN A 145 31.44 -0.86 -9.82
CA GLN A 145 32.66 -0.64 -9.03
C GLN A 145 32.39 -0.89 -7.56
N PHE A 146 33.34 -1.54 -6.90
CA PHE A 146 33.29 -1.83 -5.47
C PHE A 146 34.66 -1.52 -4.84
N GLN A 147 34.68 -0.66 -3.82
CA GLN A 147 35.91 -0.27 -3.10
C GLN A 147 37.03 0.23 -4.02
N GLY A 148 36.69 0.97 -5.09
CA GLY A 148 37.63 1.53 -6.06
C GLY A 148 38.02 0.57 -7.19
N GLU A 149 37.65 -0.70 -7.08
CA GLU A 149 37.99 -1.74 -8.04
C GLU A 149 36.80 -2.02 -8.98
N PRO A 150 37.01 -2.05 -10.31
CA PRO A 150 35.94 -2.31 -11.27
C PRO A 150 35.71 -3.81 -11.48
N TYR A 151 34.44 -4.19 -11.58
CA TYR A 151 33.96 -5.56 -11.72
C TYR A 151 32.86 -5.66 -12.78
N PHE A 152 32.69 -6.87 -13.29
CA PHE A 152 31.51 -7.27 -14.05
C PHE A 152 30.72 -8.31 -13.26
N ILE A 153 29.40 -8.23 -13.33
CA ILE A 153 28.48 -9.28 -12.86
C ILE A 153 27.69 -9.82 -14.04
N ALA A 154 27.54 -11.14 -14.08
CA ALA A 154 26.78 -11.86 -15.09
C ALA A 154 25.79 -12.79 -14.41
N TYR A 155 24.57 -12.86 -14.95
CA TYR A 155 23.52 -13.74 -14.42
C TYR A 155 23.30 -14.93 -15.35
N VAL A 156 23.04 -16.10 -14.76
CA VAL A 156 22.69 -17.30 -15.51
C VAL A 156 21.45 -17.00 -16.38
N PRO A 157 21.53 -17.19 -17.71
CA PRO A 157 20.41 -16.93 -18.59
C PRO A 157 19.26 -17.91 -18.31
N PRO A 158 17.99 -17.51 -18.52
CA PRO A 158 16.85 -18.40 -18.28
C PRO A 158 16.95 -19.59 -19.21
N SER A 159 16.57 -20.77 -18.72
CA SER A 159 16.28 -21.89 -19.60
C SER A 159 15.12 -21.55 -20.54
N ALA A 160 15.06 -22.22 -21.70
CA ALA A 160 13.99 -22.00 -22.67
C ALA A 160 12.61 -22.23 -22.04
N SER A 161 12.46 -23.23 -21.17
CA SER A 161 11.21 -23.52 -20.44
C SER A 161 10.84 -22.43 -19.43
N GLU A 162 11.81 -21.82 -18.75
CA GLU A 162 11.55 -20.69 -17.82
C GLU A 162 11.14 -19.43 -18.57
N SER A 163 11.72 -19.18 -19.74
CA SER A 163 11.38 -18.03 -20.59
C SER A 163 10.12 -18.23 -21.43
N ALA A 164 9.69 -19.47 -21.67
CA ALA A 164 8.52 -19.79 -22.51
C ALA A 164 7.21 -19.07 -22.09
N PRO A 165 6.92 -18.81 -20.80
CA PRO A 165 5.75 -18.06 -20.36
C PRO A 165 5.91 -16.55 -20.50
N TRP A 166 7.13 -16.04 -20.72
CA TRP A 166 7.41 -14.60 -20.69
C TRP A 166 6.76 -13.92 -21.89
N ARG A 167 5.82 -13.02 -21.62
CA ARG A 167 5.20 -12.17 -22.65
C ARG A 167 5.80 -10.78 -22.53
N ASN A 168 6.08 -10.13 -23.68
CA ASN A 168 6.64 -8.77 -23.77
C ASN A 168 5.86 -7.68 -22.99
N SER A 169 4.66 -7.99 -22.48
CA SER A 169 3.84 -7.08 -21.68
C SER A 169 4.25 -6.96 -20.20
N ASP A 170 5.09 -7.86 -19.67
CA ASP A 170 5.45 -7.86 -18.26
C ASP A 170 6.71 -7.05 -17.99
N ILE A 171 6.61 -5.72 -18.09
CA ILE A 171 7.67 -4.77 -17.71
C ILE A 171 8.16 -4.99 -16.26
N ALA A 172 7.27 -5.51 -15.39
CA ALA A 172 7.60 -5.88 -14.02
C ALA A 172 8.47 -7.14 -13.91
N ALA A 173 8.41 -8.05 -14.90
CA ALA A 173 9.34 -9.16 -15.03
C ALA A 173 10.72 -8.61 -15.45
N ALA A 174 10.78 -7.74 -16.46
CA ALA A 174 12.05 -7.24 -17.01
C ALA A 174 12.97 -6.48 -16.01
N THR A 175 12.44 -5.90 -14.93
CA THR A 175 13.19 -5.01 -14.02
C THR A 175 13.61 -5.65 -12.69
N ASN A 176 13.07 -6.82 -12.33
CA ASN A 176 13.39 -7.51 -11.06
C ASN A 176 14.17 -8.83 -11.26
N LEU A 177 14.54 -9.17 -12.50
CA LEU A 177 15.08 -10.49 -12.84
C LEU A 177 16.46 -10.80 -12.25
N ASN A 178 17.29 -9.78 -12.06
CA ASN A 178 18.71 -10.04 -11.85
C ASN A 178 19.03 -10.42 -10.39
N ILE A 179 18.33 -9.87 -9.39
CA ILE A 179 18.67 -10.09 -7.96
C ILE A 179 18.39 -11.53 -7.47
N ASP A 180 17.52 -12.30 -8.16
CA ASP A 180 17.15 -13.68 -7.79
C ASP A 180 17.91 -14.76 -8.57
N ARG A 181 18.78 -14.37 -9.48
CA ARG A 181 19.45 -15.32 -10.37
C ARG A 181 20.83 -15.65 -9.86
N GLU A 182 21.20 -16.91 -10.02
CA GLU A 182 22.59 -17.31 -9.86
C GLU A 182 23.46 -16.43 -10.76
N HIS A 183 24.53 -15.91 -10.17
CA HIS A 183 25.41 -14.95 -10.81
C HIS A 183 26.86 -15.28 -10.53
N VAL A 184 27.71 -14.73 -11.38
CA VAL A 184 29.16 -14.70 -11.16
C VAL A 184 29.68 -13.29 -11.34
N LEU A 185 30.73 -13.00 -10.58
CA LEU A 185 31.51 -11.79 -10.58
C LEU A 185 32.87 -12.07 -11.20
N VAL A 186 33.41 -11.10 -11.92
CA VAL A 186 34.76 -11.13 -12.49
C VAL A 186 35.41 -9.76 -12.32
N SER A 187 36.69 -9.73 -11.95
CA SER A 187 37.45 -8.47 -11.92
C SER A 187 37.65 -7.93 -13.34
N ALA A 188 37.33 -6.65 -13.55
CA ALA A 188 37.57 -5.98 -14.83
C ALA A 188 39.08 -5.72 -15.08
N LEU A 189 39.90 -5.75 -14.03
CA LEU A 189 41.36 -5.57 -14.15
C LEU A 189 42.09 -6.90 -14.31
N ARG A 190 41.57 -7.96 -13.68
CA ARG A 190 42.20 -9.29 -13.59
C ARG A 190 41.21 -10.42 -13.92
N PRO A 191 40.68 -10.52 -15.15
CA PRO A 191 39.77 -11.60 -15.54
C PRO A 191 40.42 -12.98 -15.44
N GLU A 192 41.75 -13.06 -15.54
CA GLU A 192 42.52 -14.29 -15.36
C GLU A 192 42.44 -14.88 -13.93
N ALA A 193 42.04 -14.08 -12.95
CA ALA A 193 41.80 -14.55 -11.58
C ALA A 193 40.55 -15.44 -11.47
N GLY A 194 39.74 -15.52 -12.53
CA GLY A 194 38.54 -16.35 -12.59
C GLY A 194 37.28 -15.66 -12.04
N THR A 195 36.22 -16.46 -11.95
CA THR A 195 34.90 -16.04 -11.46
C THR A 195 34.73 -16.34 -9.96
N PHE A 196 33.92 -15.53 -9.29
CA PHE A 196 33.50 -15.75 -7.90
C PHE A 196 32.04 -15.28 -7.71
N THR A 197 31.40 -15.54 -6.56
CA THR A 197 29.97 -15.23 -6.37
C THR A 197 29.70 -14.21 -5.25
N THR A 198 30.65 -14.01 -4.35
CA THR A 198 30.54 -13.06 -3.23
C THR A 198 31.88 -12.42 -2.94
N PHE A 199 31.86 -11.14 -2.60
CA PHE A 199 33.00 -10.48 -2.01
C PHE A 199 33.28 -11.03 -0.61
N GLU A 200 34.54 -10.90 -0.19
CA GLU A 200 34.95 -11.18 1.19
C GLU A 200 34.23 -10.26 2.18
N LYS A 201 34.18 -10.68 3.44
CA LYS A 201 33.42 -9.96 4.49
C LYS A 201 34.15 -8.70 4.95
N GLU A 202 35.47 -8.72 4.87
CA GLU A 202 36.41 -7.71 5.34
C GLU A 202 36.14 -6.35 4.68
N PRO A 203 36.07 -6.24 3.33
CA PRO A 203 35.71 -4.99 2.65
C PRO A 203 34.36 -4.38 3.07
N MET A 204 33.39 -5.19 3.51
CA MET A 204 32.09 -4.67 3.95
C MET A 204 32.21 -3.80 5.20
N TRP A 205 33.17 -4.11 6.08
CA TRP A 205 33.45 -3.28 7.26
C TRP A 205 34.02 -1.93 6.88
N ASP A 206 34.79 -1.84 5.80
CA ASP A 206 35.35 -0.59 5.34
C ASP A 206 34.30 0.27 4.64
N VAL A 207 33.40 -0.35 3.85
CA VAL A 207 32.22 0.34 3.31
C VAL A 207 31.39 0.91 4.45
N ALA A 208 31.19 0.13 5.52
CA ALA A 208 30.41 0.57 6.66
C ALA A 208 31.01 1.78 7.39
N LYS A 209 32.33 1.82 7.57
CA LYS A 209 33.01 2.96 8.18
C LYS A 209 32.95 4.19 7.27
N ALA A 210 33.17 3.99 5.96
CA ALA A 210 33.13 5.05 4.97
C ALA A 210 31.72 5.62 4.76
N ALA A 211 30.68 4.80 4.90
CA ALA A 211 29.28 5.20 4.71
C ALA A 211 28.80 6.21 5.75
N MET A 212 29.35 6.17 6.97
CA MET A 212 28.98 7.04 8.09
C MET A 212 30.23 7.43 8.88
N PRO A 213 31.11 8.28 8.32
CA PRO A 213 32.40 8.60 8.91
C PRO A 213 32.23 9.32 10.25
N GLY A 214 33.01 8.89 11.26
CA GLY A 214 32.97 9.48 12.60
C GLY A 214 31.72 9.16 13.43
N VAL A 215 30.79 8.34 12.92
CA VAL A 215 29.60 7.92 13.67
C VAL A 215 29.85 6.55 14.32
N PRO A 216 29.74 6.43 15.65
CA PRO A 216 29.95 5.15 16.32
C PRO A 216 28.95 4.08 15.86
N MET A 217 29.43 2.85 15.66
CA MET A 217 28.59 1.68 15.42
C MET A 217 28.13 1.13 16.79
N GLN A 218 26.83 1.00 16.99
CA GLN A 218 26.24 0.38 18.19
C GLN A 218 26.37 -1.13 18.16
N ASP A 219 26.13 -1.71 16.99
CA ASP A 219 26.06 -3.15 16.77
C ASP A 219 26.27 -3.44 15.28
N ALA A 220 26.85 -4.59 14.98
CA ALA A 220 27.01 -5.09 13.64
C ALA A 220 26.94 -6.62 13.63
N VAL A 221 26.05 -7.16 12.81
CA VAL A 221 25.73 -8.59 12.80
C VAL A 221 25.58 -9.06 11.36
N TRP A 222 26.23 -10.17 11.04
CA TRP A 222 25.96 -10.93 9.82
C TRP A 222 24.67 -11.72 9.98
N LEU A 223 23.68 -11.37 9.18
CA LEU A 223 22.39 -12.05 9.15
C LEU A 223 22.44 -13.14 8.09
N ASN A 224 22.24 -14.39 8.52
CA ASN A 224 22.06 -15.54 7.62
C ASN A 224 20.57 -15.86 7.38
N GLU A 225 19.69 -15.12 8.05
CA GLU A 225 18.23 -15.24 7.94
C GLU A 225 17.62 -13.85 7.87
N TYR A 226 16.41 -13.76 7.31
CA TYR A 226 15.69 -12.50 7.27
C TYR A 226 15.32 -12.01 8.66
N ASP A 227 15.37 -10.69 8.82
CA ASP A 227 14.87 -10.04 10.03
C ASP A 227 13.56 -9.30 9.74
N ALA A 228 13.04 -8.64 10.76
CA ALA A 228 11.80 -7.90 10.65
C ALA A 228 11.88 -6.71 9.67
N TYR A 229 13.01 -6.37 9.06
CA TYR A 229 13.19 -5.20 8.19
C TYR A 229 13.89 -5.51 6.85
N TYR A 230 14.75 -6.52 6.81
CA TYR A 230 15.40 -7.06 5.64
C TYR A 230 14.84 -8.45 5.37
N TYR A 231 13.83 -8.50 4.50
CA TYR A 231 13.08 -9.71 4.17
C TYR A 231 12.57 -9.66 2.74
N SER A 232 12.23 -10.83 2.21
CA SER A 232 11.53 -11.01 0.94
C SER A 232 10.46 -12.07 1.10
N GLN A 233 9.25 -11.83 0.56
CA GLN A 233 8.18 -12.84 0.56
C GLN A 233 8.54 -14.04 -0.33
N LYS A 234 9.36 -13.83 -1.36
CA LYS A 234 9.79 -14.85 -2.31
C LYS A 234 11.23 -15.34 -2.08
N GLY A 235 11.91 -14.88 -1.02
CA GLY A 235 13.31 -15.28 -0.77
C GLY A 235 14.35 -14.60 -1.66
N LEU A 236 13.97 -13.57 -2.41
CA LEU A 236 14.83 -12.92 -3.42
C LEU A 236 15.90 -11.97 -2.85
N ARG A 237 15.95 -11.77 -1.53
CA ARG A 237 16.95 -10.87 -0.95
C ARG A 237 18.18 -11.67 -0.55
N PRO A 238 19.39 -11.30 -1.01
CA PRO A 238 20.59 -12.09 -0.79
C PRO A 238 20.95 -12.17 0.70
N LEU A 239 21.49 -13.33 1.08
CA LEU A 239 22.03 -13.64 2.40
C LEU A 239 23.36 -14.40 2.20
N PRO A 240 24.37 -14.23 3.08
CA PRO A 240 24.34 -13.41 4.28
C PRO A 240 24.45 -11.90 3.98
N VAL A 241 23.84 -11.08 4.84
CA VAL A 241 23.90 -9.62 4.74
C VAL A 241 24.47 -9.04 6.04
N LEU A 242 25.33 -8.03 5.93
CA LEU A 242 25.87 -7.35 7.12
C LEU A 242 24.92 -6.22 7.54
N ARG A 243 24.26 -6.38 8.68
CA ARG A 243 23.45 -5.32 9.28
C ARG A 243 24.27 -4.53 10.28
N ILE A 244 24.28 -3.21 10.14
CA ILE A 244 25.01 -2.30 11.03
C ILE A 244 24.06 -1.25 11.56
N ARG A 245 24.13 -1.00 12.87
CA ARG A 245 23.33 0.00 13.56
C ARG A 245 24.23 1.13 14.04
N TYR A 246 23.94 2.35 13.62
CA TYR A 246 24.73 3.53 13.97
C TYR A 246 24.13 4.30 15.15
N ALA A 247 25.00 4.96 15.90
CA ALA A 247 24.67 5.80 17.05
C ALA A 247 24.43 7.28 16.66
N ASP A 248 23.82 7.53 15.50
CA ASP A 248 23.41 8.86 15.07
C ASP A 248 22.01 9.23 15.63
N PRO A 249 21.63 10.52 15.64
CA PRO A 249 20.30 10.95 16.10
C PRO A 249 19.14 10.23 15.40
N ARG A 250 19.31 9.88 14.11
CA ARG A 250 18.29 9.21 13.30
C ARG A 250 18.27 7.68 13.51
N ARG A 251 19.23 7.12 14.27
CA ARG A 251 19.40 5.67 14.52
C ARG A 251 19.41 4.89 13.22
N THR A 252 20.29 5.27 12.31
CA THR A 252 20.42 4.73 10.96
C THR A 252 20.92 3.28 11.02
N TRP A 253 20.29 2.42 10.24
CA TRP A 253 20.71 1.03 10.02
C TRP A 253 21.06 0.88 8.55
N LEU A 254 22.18 0.22 8.26
CA LEU A 254 22.60 -0.14 6.91
C LEU A 254 22.65 -1.66 6.79
N TYR A 255 22.27 -2.15 5.61
CA TYR A 255 22.38 -3.56 5.21
C TYR A 255 23.31 -3.60 4.01
N LEU A 256 24.46 -4.24 4.17
CA LEU A 256 25.50 -4.35 3.15
C LEU A 256 25.49 -5.77 2.59
N ASP A 257 25.35 -5.86 1.28
CA ASP A 257 25.26 -7.11 0.54
C ASP A 257 26.59 -7.44 -0.13
N PRO A 258 27.29 -8.50 0.32
CA PRO A 258 28.55 -8.90 -0.26
C PRO A 258 28.41 -9.62 -1.61
N GLN A 259 27.22 -10.07 -2.00
CA GLN A 259 27.03 -10.73 -3.30
C GLN A 259 27.07 -9.74 -4.47
N HIS A 260 26.69 -8.49 -4.21
CA HIS A 260 26.64 -7.43 -5.22
C HIS A 260 27.56 -6.24 -4.87
N GLY A 261 28.18 -6.23 -3.69
CA GLY A 261 29.05 -5.13 -3.26
C GLY A 261 28.31 -3.80 -3.06
N VAL A 262 27.05 -3.85 -2.59
CA VAL A 262 26.21 -2.66 -2.45
C VAL A 262 25.62 -2.50 -1.07
N ILE A 263 25.25 -1.27 -0.72
CA ILE A 263 24.38 -1.01 0.42
C ILE A 263 22.94 -1.31 -0.01
N ALA A 264 22.51 -2.54 0.22
CA ALA A 264 21.19 -3.06 -0.17
C ALA A 264 20.01 -2.35 0.50
N SER A 265 20.19 -1.83 1.72
CA SER A 265 19.13 -1.05 2.37
C SER A 265 19.64 -0.05 3.40
N ARG A 266 18.94 1.08 3.50
CA ARG A 266 19.12 2.08 4.55
C ARG A 266 17.80 2.30 5.27
N LEU A 267 17.81 2.19 6.58
CA LEU A 267 16.63 2.38 7.42
C LEU A 267 16.90 3.35 8.56
N GLU A 268 16.10 4.38 8.65
CA GLU A 268 16.14 5.34 9.74
C GLU A 268 14.99 5.08 10.71
N ARG A 269 15.00 5.76 11.87
CA ARG A 269 13.88 5.68 12.83
C ARG A 269 12.52 5.95 12.17
N ALA A 270 12.43 6.99 11.33
CA ALA A 270 11.21 7.33 10.61
C ALA A 270 10.80 6.23 9.61
N SER A 271 11.74 5.70 8.83
CA SER A 271 11.49 4.60 7.89
C SER A 271 11.04 3.31 8.59
N ARG A 272 11.59 3.02 9.77
CA ARG A 272 11.17 1.87 10.58
C ARG A 272 9.76 2.04 11.15
N TRP A 273 9.39 3.25 11.59
CA TRP A 273 7.98 3.54 11.95
C TRP A 273 7.06 3.43 10.74
N ASN A 274 7.45 4.01 9.61
CA ASN A 274 6.68 3.92 8.37
C ASN A 274 6.45 2.46 7.96
N ARG A 275 7.44 1.58 8.16
CA ARG A 275 7.26 0.16 7.89
C ARG A 275 6.09 -0.44 8.68
N TRP A 276 6.02 -0.22 9.99
CA TRP A 276 4.95 -0.79 10.81
C TRP A 276 3.62 -0.10 10.58
N LEU A 277 3.64 1.23 10.46
CA LEU A 277 2.44 2.01 10.20
C LEU A 277 1.85 1.61 8.85
N TYR A 278 2.64 1.64 7.78
CA TYR A 278 2.16 1.32 6.44
C TYR A 278 2.15 -0.18 6.15
N HIS A 279 3.30 -0.83 5.99
CA HIS A 279 3.32 -2.25 5.61
C HIS A 279 2.61 -3.12 6.66
N GLY A 280 2.86 -2.87 7.95
CA GLY A 280 2.16 -3.55 9.04
C GLY A 280 0.64 -3.31 9.01
N PHE A 281 0.15 -2.09 9.27
CA PHE A 281 -1.29 -1.88 9.42
C PHE A 281 -2.09 -1.70 8.12
N HIS A 282 -1.48 -1.19 7.06
CA HIS A 282 -2.16 -0.97 5.78
C HIS A 282 -2.13 -2.20 4.87
N SER A 283 -1.06 -3.00 4.93
CA SER A 283 -0.93 -4.25 4.16
C SER A 283 -1.03 -5.51 5.01
N LEU A 284 -1.21 -5.39 6.33
CA LEU A 284 -1.21 -6.53 7.25
C LEU A 284 0.07 -7.38 7.14
N ASP A 285 1.20 -6.73 6.80
CA ASP A 285 2.51 -7.35 6.62
C ASP A 285 3.22 -7.45 7.98
N PHE A 286 2.80 -8.44 8.77
CA PHE A 286 3.41 -8.77 10.06
C PHE A 286 4.23 -10.06 9.98
N PRO A 287 5.40 -10.15 10.66
CA PRO A 287 6.27 -11.33 10.65
C PRO A 287 5.60 -12.67 10.91
N PHE A 288 4.60 -12.70 11.79
CA PHE A 288 3.91 -13.94 12.12
C PHE A 288 2.91 -14.42 11.04
N MET A 289 2.60 -13.58 10.04
CA MET A 289 1.53 -13.82 9.07
C MET A 289 1.99 -13.76 7.61
N TYR A 290 2.96 -12.91 7.25
CA TYR A 290 3.24 -12.63 5.83
C TYR A 290 3.81 -13.84 5.05
N TYR A 291 4.45 -14.81 5.71
CA TYR A 291 4.87 -16.09 5.11
C TYR A 291 3.78 -17.17 5.11
N LYS A 292 2.66 -16.96 5.82
CA LYS A 292 1.61 -17.97 5.99
C LYS A 292 0.50 -17.79 4.96
N ARG A 293 0.76 -18.25 3.74
CA ARG A 293 -0.29 -18.39 2.70
C ARG A 293 -0.98 -19.75 2.88
N PRO A 294 -2.33 -19.84 2.86
CA PRO A 294 -3.30 -18.80 2.52
C PRO A 294 -3.88 -18.01 3.71
N LEU A 295 -3.35 -18.15 4.93
CA LEU A 295 -3.91 -17.47 6.12
C LEU A 295 -4.02 -15.96 5.94
N TRP A 296 -2.95 -15.32 5.43
CA TRP A 296 -2.99 -13.88 5.13
C TRP A 296 -4.12 -13.53 4.16
N ASP A 297 -4.31 -14.34 3.11
CA ASP A 297 -5.33 -14.11 2.08
C ASP A 297 -6.73 -14.16 2.68
N ILE A 298 -6.99 -15.15 3.52
CA ILE A 298 -8.26 -15.31 4.23
C ILE A 298 -8.54 -14.08 5.10
N VAL A 299 -7.57 -13.62 5.88
CA VAL A 299 -7.73 -12.45 6.76
C VAL A 299 -8.06 -11.19 5.96
N VAL A 300 -7.31 -10.92 4.89
CA VAL A 300 -7.51 -9.73 4.04
C VAL A 300 -8.87 -9.79 3.34
N ILE A 301 -9.27 -10.95 2.82
CA ILE A 301 -10.58 -11.15 2.18
C ILE A 301 -11.71 -10.91 3.19
N LEU A 302 -11.64 -11.49 4.39
CA LEU A 302 -12.67 -11.33 5.43
C LEU A 302 -12.81 -9.87 5.87
N LEU A 303 -11.69 -9.17 6.10
CA LEU A 303 -11.73 -7.74 6.44
C LEU A 303 -12.28 -6.88 5.31
N SER A 304 -11.95 -7.20 4.06
CA SER A 304 -12.45 -6.49 2.87
C SER A 304 -13.95 -6.69 2.69
N LEU A 305 -14.43 -7.94 2.79
CA LEU A 305 -15.86 -8.27 2.74
C LEU A 305 -16.62 -7.62 3.89
N GLY A 306 -16.03 -7.60 5.09
CA GLY A 306 -16.55 -6.86 6.23
C GLY A 306 -16.70 -5.37 5.93
N GLY A 307 -15.69 -4.74 5.35
CA GLY A 307 -15.73 -3.32 4.96
C GLY A 307 -16.83 -3.02 3.95
N ILE A 308 -17.02 -3.89 2.96
CA ILE A 308 -18.11 -3.78 1.97
C ILE A 308 -19.47 -3.90 2.66
N ALA A 309 -19.66 -4.92 3.50
CA ALA A 309 -20.91 -5.12 4.22
C ALA A 309 -21.25 -3.93 5.15
N MET A 310 -20.25 -3.40 5.85
CA MET A 310 -20.38 -2.20 6.69
C MET A 310 -20.75 -0.95 5.88
N SER A 311 -20.19 -0.79 4.69
CA SER A 311 -20.51 0.31 3.78
C SER A 311 -21.97 0.23 3.30
N VAL A 312 -22.42 -0.95 2.88
CA VAL A 312 -23.81 -1.18 2.42
C VAL A 312 -24.81 -0.92 3.55
N THR A 313 -24.53 -1.46 4.74
CA THR A 313 -25.40 -1.32 5.92
C THR A 313 -25.47 0.12 6.45
N SER A 314 -24.46 0.96 6.17
CA SER A 314 -24.46 2.40 6.47
C SER A 314 -25.12 3.25 5.39
N ALA A 315 -24.86 2.95 4.11
CA ALA A 315 -25.35 3.72 2.98
C ALA A 315 -26.87 3.60 2.81
N TRP A 316 -27.43 2.41 3.03
CA TRP A 316 -28.84 2.14 2.77
C TRP A 316 -29.81 2.98 3.63
N PRO A 317 -29.69 3.04 4.97
CA PRO A 317 -30.53 3.92 5.78
C PRO A 317 -30.31 5.41 5.47
N SER A 318 -29.06 5.79 5.21
CA SER A 318 -28.67 7.17 4.88
C SER A 318 -29.34 7.62 3.58
N TRP A 319 -29.32 6.78 2.55
CA TRP A 319 -30.02 6.99 1.28
C TRP A 319 -31.52 7.14 1.47
N ARG A 320 -32.15 6.19 2.19
CA ARG A 320 -33.59 6.26 2.50
C ARG A 320 -33.98 7.55 3.21
N ARG A 321 -33.13 8.03 4.13
CA ARG A 321 -33.35 9.29 4.84
C ARG A 321 -33.22 10.50 3.92
N LEU A 322 -32.19 10.53 3.08
CA LEU A 322 -31.98 11.61 2.11
C LEU A 322 -33.14 11.72 1.12
N VAL A 323 -33.62 10.60 0.57
CA VAL A 323 -34.78 10.56 -0.33
C VAL A 323 -36.02 11.13 0.36
N ARG A 324 -36.28 10.78 1.63
CA ARG A 324 -37.42 11.33 2.38
C ARG A 324 -37.32 12.84 2.58
N HIS A 325 -36.14 13.36 2.89
CA HIS A 325 -35.91 14.81 3.03
C HIS A 325 -36.02 15.53 1.68
N ALA A 326 -35.46 14.96 0.61
CA ALA A 326 -35.59 15.50 -0.74
C ALA A 326 -37.06 15.57 -1.19
N SER A 327 -37.85 14.50 -0.96
CA SER A 327 -39.29 14.50 -1.23
C SER A 327 -40.06 15.50 -0.35
N ALA A 328 -39.66 15.68 0.92
CA ALA A 328 -40.28 16.67 1.80
C ALA A 328 -39.95 18.11 1.37
N PHE A 329 -38.71 18.37 0.97
CA PHE A 329 -38.25 19.66 0.47
C PHE A 329 -38.89 20.00 -0.89
N ALA A 330 -38.98 19.04 -1.81
CA ALA A 330 -39.70 19.21 -3.07
C ALA A 330 -41.18 19.58 -2.84
N ARG A 331 -41.84 18.96 -1.85
CA ARG A 331 -43.21 19.33 -1.44
C ARG A 331 -43.30 20.70 -0.76
N TRP A 332 -42.20 21.22 -0.22
CA TRP A 332 -42.12 22.57 0.36
C TRP A 332 -41.91 23.65 -0.71
N LEU A 333 -41.16 23.34 -1.77
CA LEU A 333 -40.94 24.24 -2.91
C LEU A 333 -42.11 24.31 -3.91
N LEU A 334 -43.04 23.35 -3.87
CA LEU A 334 -44.28 23.45 -4.66
C LEU A 334 -45.09 24.68 -4.20
N PRO A 335 -45.49 25.59 -5.12
CA PRO A 335 -46.17 26.83 -4.76
C PRO A 335 -47.52 26.54 -4.07
N LEU A 336 -47.94 27.47 -3.19
CA LEU A 336 -49.08 27.32 -2.25
C LEU A 336 -50.40 26.87 -2.94
N ASN A 337 -50.59 27.27 -4.19
CA ASN A 337 -51.71 26.91 -5.04
C ASN A 337 -51.82 25.39 -5.34
N TRP A 338 -50.72 24.64 -5.31
CA TRP A 338 -50.75 23.17 -5.43
C TRP A 338 -51.14 22.46 -4.11
N ARG A 339 -50.98 23.10 -2.96
CA ARG A 339 -51.35 22.54 -1.65
C ARG A 339 -52.86 22.64 -1.38
N LEU A 340 -53.51 23.69 -1.88
CA LEU A 340 -54.93 23.95 -1.65
C LEU A 340 -55.85 23.17 -2.59
N ARG A 341 -55.36 22.74 -3.77
CA ARG A 341 -56.17 21.98 -4.75
C ARG A 341 -56.59 20.58 -4.27
N LYS A 342 -55.95 20.05 -3.22
CA LYS A 342 -56.34 18.79 -2.57
C LYS A 342 -57.34 18.95 -1.41
N LEU A 343 -57.67 20.19 -1.01
CA LEU A 343 -58.56 20.49 0.10
C LEU A 343 -59.91 21.07 -0.35
N LEU A 344 -60.10 21.36 -1.64
CA LEU A 344 -61.39 21.76 -2.18
C LEU A 344 -62.21 20.51 -2.57
N PRO A 345 -63.45 20.35 -2.09
CA PRO A 345 -64.32 19.27 -2.54
C PRO A 345 -64.62 19.43 -4.03
N ALA A 346 -64.70 18.31 -4.75
CA ALA A 346 -65.04 18.30 -6.17
C ALA A 346 -66.38 19.02 -6.41
N PRO A 347 -66.53 19.79 -7.50
CA PRO A 347 -67.79 20.47 -7.79
C PRO A 347 -68.92 19.43 -7.96
N VAL A 348 -69.99 19.61 -7.19
CA VAL A 348 -71.23 18.83 -7.31
C VAL A 348 -71.86 19.13 -8.66
N ALA A 349 -72.08 18.11 -9.47
CA ALA A 349 -72.74 18.22 -10.78
C ALA A 349 -74.20 18.66 -10.59
N GLY A 350 -74.52 19.87 -11.03
CA GLY A 350 -75.87 20.41 -11.02
C GLY A 350 -76.74 19.83 -12.14
N THR A 351 -77.76 19.10 -11.73
CA THR A 351 -79.13 18.98 -12.29
C THR A 351 -79.38 19.43 -13.73
N SER A 352 -79.66 18.44 -14.58
CA SER A 352 -80.35 18.52 -15.87
C SER A 352 -81.76 19.11 -15.71
N ALA A 353 -82.06 20.17 -16.46
CA ALA A 353 -83.42 20.67 -16.66
C ALA A 353 -83.96 20.12 -17.98
N ALA A 354 -84.91 19.20 -17.89
CA ALA A 354 -85.74 18.73 -19.00
C ALA A 354 -87.17 19.22 -18.76
N SER A 355 -87.69 20.09 -19.63
CA SER A 355 -89.13 20.19 -19.90
C SER A 355 -89.39 21.03 -21.15
N ARG A 356 -89.75 20.36 -22.25
CA ARG A 356 -90.75 20.79 -23.23
C ARG A 356 -90.82 19.71 -24.29
N ASP A 357 -91.79 18.81 -24.14
CA ASP A 357 -92.74 18.53 -25.21
C ASP A 357 -93.84 17.53 -24.78
N GLN A 358 -95.04 17.85 -25.24
CA GLN A 358 -96.27 17.06 -25.41
C GLN A 358 -97.32 16.97 -24.28
N LEU A 359 -98.49 17.57 -24.60
CA LEU A 359 -99.90 17.14 -24.50
C LEU A 359 -100.76 18.36 -24.10
N SER A 360 -101.93 18.72 -24.65
CA SER A 360 -102.90 18.20 -25.61
C SER A 360 -103.86 19.38 -25.93
N ALA A 361 -104.31 19.57 -27.17
CA ALA A 361 -105.71 19.48 -27.63
C ALA A 361 -106.80 20.31 -26.88
N ASP A 362 -107.61 20.99 -27.71
CA ASP A 362 -109.00 21.43 -27.56
C ASP A 362 -109.33 22.79 -26.90
N ALA A 363 -109.48 23.83 -27.75
CA ALA A 363 -110.69 24.65 -27.93
C ALA A 363 -110.47 25.75 -28.99
#